data_AF-A0AAU3GCU5-F1
#
_entry.id   AF-A0AAU3GCU5-F1
#
_cell.length_a   1.000
_cell.length_b   1.000
_cell.length_c   1.000
_cell.angle_alpha   90.00
_cell.angle_beta   90.00
_cell.angle_gamma   90.00
#
_symmetry.space_group_name_H-M   'P 1'
#
loop_
_entity.id
_entity.type
_entity.pdbx_description
1 polymer ?
#
loop_
_entity_poly.entity_id
_entity_poly.type
_entity_poly.pdbx_seq_one_letter_code
_entity_poly.pdbx_strand_id
1 'polypeptide(L)'
;MLLRNGLEPGHLLVLALALILLFGSKKLPDAARALGKSLRILKNETAAMTDDTTKADVPPEARRGAAPRPIVAADPDLPHAQSGIN
;
A
#
# COMPACT_ATOMS: atom_id res chain seq x y z
N MET A 1 -8.93 38.43 6.58
CA MET A 1 -8.35 38.62 5.23
C MET A 1 -6.90 38.11 5.14
N LEU A 2 -6.58 36.98 5.79
CA LEU A 2 -5.21 36.43 5.94
C LEU A 2 -5.10 34.93 5.60
N LEU A 3 -6.18 34.28 5.14
CA LEU A 3 -6.24 32.83 4.90
C LEU A 3 -6.45 32.46 3.41
N ARG A 4 -6.31 33.41 2.49
CA ARG A 4 -6.64 33.20 1.06
C ARG A 4 -5.46 32.79 0.17
N ASN A 5 -4.24 32.74 0.70
CA ASN A 5 -3.00 32.43 -0.05
C ASN A 5 -2.28 31.16 0.41
N GLY A 6 -2.80 30.42 1.40
CA GLY A 6 -2.08 29.30 2.04
C GLY A 6 -1.92 28.04 1.18
N LEU A 7 -2.60 27.96 0.04
CA LEU A 7 -2.62 26.79 -0.84
C LEU A 7 -2.78 27.18 -2.31
N GLU A 8 -2.23 28.33 -2.73
CA GLU A 8 -2.11 28.64 -4.16
C GLU A 8 -1.37 27.45 -4.82
N PRO A 9 -2.04 26.61 -5.63
CA PRO A 9 -1.48 25.35 -6.11
C PRO A 9 -0.14 25.54 -6.84
N GLY A 10 0.10 26.75 -7.36
CA GLY A 10 1.37 27.16 -7.95
C GLY A 10 2.56 27.10 -7.00
N HIS A 11 2.43 27.47 -5.73
CA HIS A 11 3.55 27.42 -4.78
C HIS A 11 3.98 25.99 -4.46
N LEU A 12 3.01 25.08 -4.30
CA LEU A 12 3.28 23.65 -4.10
C LEU A 12 3.97 23.05 -5.32
N LEU A 13 3.56 23.46 -6.53
CA LEU A 13 4.20 23.02 -7.77
C LEU A 13 5.66 23.47 -7.85
N VAL A 14 5.95 24.72 -7.50
CA VAL A 14 7.33 25.26 -7.47
C VAL A 14 8.17 24.53 -6.41
N LEU A 15 7.63 24.29 -5.22
CA LEU A 15 8.34 23.55 -4.16
C LEU A 15 8.61 22.09 -4.56
N ALA A 16 7.60 21.41 -5.13
CA ALA A 16 7.77 20.04 -5.64
C ALA A 16 8.83 20.00 -6.74
N LEU A 17 8.82 20.97 -7.66
CA LEU A 17 9.81 21.09 -8.71
C LEU A 17 11.22 21.33 -8.14
N ALA A 18 11.35 22.21 -7.15
CA ALA A 18 12.63 22.46 -6.46
C ALA A 18 13.16 21.19 -5.76
N LEU A 19 12.29 20.42 -5.10
CA LEU A 19 12.67 19.14 -4.50
C LEU A 19 13.08 18.10 -5.55
N ILE A 20 12.37 18.02 -6.68
CA ILE A 20 12.74 17.15 -7.80
C ILE A 20 14.09 17.55 -8.39
N LEU A 21 14.40 18.85 -8.45
CA LEU A 21 15.67 19.33 -9.00
C LEU A 21 16.84 19.07 -8.06
N LEU A 22 16.63 19.22 -6.74
CA LEU A 22 17.67 19.00 -5.72
C LEU A 22 17.92 17.52 -5.44
N PHE A 23 16.86 16.71 -5.30
CA PHE A 23 16.95 15.29 -4.95
C PHE A 23 16.94 14.36 -6.18
N GLY A 24 16.38 14.81 -7.30
CA GLY A 24 16.19 14.01 -8.51
C GLY A 24 14.82 13.31 -8.58
N SER A 25 14.31 13.15 -9.80
CA SER A 25 12.98 12.58 -10.09
C SER A 25 12.78 11.14 -9.61
N LYS A 26 13.84 10.36 -9.44
CA LYS A 26 13.76 8.97 -8.94
C LYS A 26 13.91 8.87 -7.42
N LYS A 27 14.59 9.81 -6.75
CA LYS A 27 14.89 9.73 -5.31
C LYS A 27 13.76 10.24 -4.44
N LEU A 28 13.03 11.26 -4.89
CA LEU A 28 11.85 11.77 -4.19
C LEU A 28 10.74 10.71 -4.04
N PRO A 29 10.29 10.02 -5.10
CA PRO A 29 9.28 8.97 -4.96
C PRO A 29 9.81 7.74 -4.23
N ASP A 30 11.10 7.41 -4.36
CA ASP A 30 11.71 6.30 -3.65
C ASP A 30 11.77 6.56 -2.13
N ALA A 31 12.21 7.76 -1.73
CA ALA A 31 12.20 8.19 -0.33
C ALA A 31 10.78 8.23 0.24
N ALA A 32 9.81 8.78 -0.51
CA ALA A 32 8.41 8.78 -0.09
C ALA A 32 7.85 7.36 0.08
N ARG A 33 8.22 6.41 -0.79
CA ARG A 33 7.82 4.99 -0.68
C ARG A 33 8.47 4.32 0.54
N ALA A 34 9.76 4.53 0.78
CA ALA A 34 10.47 3.97 1.92
C ALA A 34 9.93 4.51 3.26
N LEU A 35 9.69 5.83 3.32
CA LEU A 35 9.06 6.49 4.47
C LEU A 35 7.62 6.02 4.64
N GLY A 36 6.84 5.89 3.56
CA GLY A 36 5.46 5.41 3.60
C GLY A 36 5.34 3.98 4.12
N LYS A 37 6.26 3.08 3.75
CA LYS A 37 6.31 1.72 4.29
C LYS A 37 6.58 1.72 5.81
N SER A 38 7.49 2.57 6.27
CA SER A 38 7.82 2.71 7.69
C SER A 38 6.67 3.33 8.49
N LEU A 39 6.05 4.39 7.96
CA LEU A 39 4.88 5.03 8.54
C LEU A 39 3.68 4.09 8.60
N ARG A 40 3.52 3.18 7.63
CA ARG A 40 2.43 2.18 7.66
C ARG A 40 2.60 1.20 8.81
N ILE A 41 3.81 0.73 9.06
CA ILE A 41 4.09 -0.18 10.19
C ILE A 41 3.80 0.56 11.50
N LEU A 42 4.37 1.76 11.68
CA LEU A 42 4.13 2.57 12.87
C LEU A 42 2.65 2.94 13.03
N LYS A 43 1.95 3.28 11.93
CA LYS A 43 0.51 3.57 11.93
C LYS A 43 -0.29 2.37 12.39
N ASN A 44 0.06 1.16 11.94
CA ASN A 44 -0.63 -0.07 12.34
C ASN A 44 -0.40 -0.41 13.81
N GLU A 45 0.83 -0.25 14.31
CA GLU A 45 1.16 -0.46 15.72
C GLU A 45 0.50 0.60 16.62
N THR A 46 0.54 1.87 16.21
CA THR A 46 -0.14 2.97 16.93
C THR A 46 -1.67 2.86 16.83
N ALA A 47 -2.19 2.38 15.70
CA ALA A 47 -3.62 2.14 15.51
C ALA A 47 -4.11 1.02 16.41
N ALA A 48 -3.37 -0.08 16.57
CA ALA A 48 -3.73 -1.13 17.53
C ALA A 48 -3.88 -0.57 18.96
N MET A 49 -2.95 0.28 19.39
CA MET A 49 -3.04 0.95 20.70
C MET A 49 -4.20 1.95 20.81
N THR A 50 -4.62 2.56 19.70
CA THR A 50 -5.74 3.51 19.65
C THR A 50 -7.09 2.80 19.51
N ASP A 51 -7.15 1.73 18.72
CA ASP A 51 -8.33 0.92 18.42
C ASP A 51 -8.75 0.05 19.61
N ASP A 52 -7.81 -0.32 20.50
CA ASP A 52 -8.10 -0.92 21.81
C ASP A 52 -9.00 -0.01 22.70
N THR A 53 -9.11 1.28 22.37
CA THR A 53 -10.05 2.22 23.03
C THR A 53 -11.36 2.41 22.26
N THR A 54 -11.56 1.92 21.03
CA THR A 54 -12.72 2.33 20.21
C THR A 54 -13.47 1.25 19.40
N LYS A 55 -12.92 0.11 18.95
CA LYS A 55 -13.74 -0.75 18.06
C LYS A 55 -13.33 -2.22 17.94
N ALA A 56 -14.02 -3.07 18.69
CA ALA A 56 -14.53 -4.30 18.08
C ALA A 56 -15.51 -3.89 16.97
N ASP A 57 -15.23 -4.29 15.72
CA ASP A 57 -16.13 -4.33 14.54
C ASP A 57 -15.49 -3.71 13.28
N VAL A 58 -14.67 -4.51 12.57
CA VAL A 58 -14.78 -4.82 11.12
C VAL A 58 -13.68 -5.81 10.69
N PRO A 59 -13.99 -6.99 10.13
CA PRO A 59 -13.00 -7.93 9.62
C PRO A 59 -12.19 -7.37 8.43
N PRO A 60 -10.85 -7.50 8.41
CA PRO A 60 -9.96 -6.96 7.37
C PRO A 60 -9.97 -7.73 6.03
N GLU A 61 -10.98 -8.56 5.78
CA GLU A 61 -11.02 -9.48 4.64
C GLU A 61 -11.43 -8.82 3.32
N ALA A 62 -12.11 -7.66 3.36
CA ALA A 62 -12.59 -6.97 2.15
C ALA A 62 -11.52 -6.15 1.40
N ARG A 63 -10.30 -5.99 1.93
CA ARG A 63 -9.24 -5.14 1.30
C ARG A 63 -8.06 -5.91 0.69
N ARG A 64 -8.04 -7.24 0.76
CA ARG A 64 -6.89 -8.06 0.28
C ARG A 64 -7.18 -8.89 -0.98
N GLY A 65 -8.28 -8.63 -1.68
CA GLY A 65 -8.74 -9.43 -2.83
C GLY A 65 -8.93 -8.64 -4.12
N ALA A 66 -7.89 -7.98 -4.63
CA ALA A 66 -7.88 -7.48 -6.01
C ALA A 66 -6.44 -7.43 -6.55
N ALA A 67 -5.74 -8.56 -6.51
CA ALA A 67 -4.59 -8.80 -7.36
C ALA A 67 -5.05 -9.72 -8.51
N PRO A 68 -4.85 -9.36 -9.79
CA PRO A 68 -5.22 -10.22 -10.91
C PRO A 68 -4.40 -11.52 -10.78
N ARG A 69 -5.07 -12.65 -10.56
CA ARG A 69 -4.42 -13.96 -10.62
C ARG A 69 -4.07 -14.19 -12.09
N PRO A 70 -2.81 -14.43 -12.46
CA PRO A 70 -2.52 -15.05 -13.74
C PRO A 70 -3.22 -16.40 -13.72
N ILE A 71 -4.23 -16.55 -14.58
CA ILE A 71 -4.84 -17.84 -14.88
C ILE A 71 -3.74 -18.73 -15.44
N VAL A 72 -3.12 -19.54 -14.58
CA VAL A 72 -2.34 -20.70 -15.02
C VAL A 72 -3.34 -21.59 -15.73
N ALA A 73 -3.18 -21.68 -17.05
CA ALA A 73 -3.99 -22.50 -17.91
C ALA A 73 -4.11 -23.91 -17.32
N ALA A 74 -5.34 -24.41 -17.30
CA ALA A 74 -5.66 -25.76 -16.90
C ALA A 74 -4.82 -26.76 -17.72
N ASP A 75 -4.03 -27.58 -17.05
CA ASP A 75 -3.64 -28.90 -17.55
C ASP A 75 -4.53 -29.94 -16.83
N PRO A 76 -5.56 -30.48 -17.49
CA PRO A 76 -6.38 -31.53 -16.94
C PRO A 76 -5.92 -32.88 -17.51
N ASP A 77 -4.78 -33.44 -17.09
CA ASP A 77 -4.41 -34.78 -17.54
C ASP A 77 -3.45 -35.51 -16.58
N LEU A 78 -4.02 -36.38 -15.75
CA LEU A 78 -3.76 -37.84 -15.69
C LEU A 78 -4.01 -38.43 -14.27
N PRO A 79 -4.95 -39.38 -14.11
CA PRO A 79 -5.19 -40.08 -12.85
C PRO A 79 -4.16 -41.19 -12.64
N HIS A 80 -3.18 -40.97 -11.75
CA HIS A 80 -2.29 -42.04 -11.28
C HIS A 80 -2.89 -42.74 -10.05
N ALA A 81 -3.67 -43.77 -10.37
CA ALA A 81 -3.74 -45.07 -9.70
C ALA A 81 -3.38 -45.12 -8.20
N GLN A 82 -4.43 -45.13 -7.37
CA GLN A 82 -4.40 -45.89 -6.12
C GLN A 82 -4.59 -47.37 -6.42
N SER A 83 -3.57 -48.18 -6.20
CA SER A 83 -3.62 -49.63 -5.99
C SER A 83 -2.29 -49.97 -5.32
N GLY A 84 -2.21 -50.43 -4.09
CA GLY A 84 -3.09 -51.34 -3.39
C GLY A 84 -2.14 -52.28 -2.69
N ILE A 85 -2.10 -52.18 -1.37
CA ILE A 85 -1.27 -53.00 -0.49
C ILE A 85 -1.98 -54.35 -0.36
N ASN A 86 -1.56 -55.39 -1.10
CA ASN A 86 -1.67 -56.81 -0.74
C ASN A 86 -0.86 -57.68 -1.70
#